data_AF-A0A2X2BMY8-F1
#
_entry.id   AF-A0A2X2BMY8-F1
#
_cell.length_a   1.000
_cell.length_b   1.000
_cell.length_c   1.000
_cell.angle_alpha   90.00
_cell.angle_beta   90.00
_cell.angle_gamma   90.00
#
_symmetry.space_group_name_H-M   'P 1'
#
loop_
_entity.id
_entity.type
_entity.pdbx_description
1 polymer ?
#
loop_
_entity_poly.entity_id
_entity_poly.type
_entity_poly.pdbx_seq_one_letter_code
_entity_poly.pdbx_strand_id
1 'polypeptide(L)'
;MWGIHQLYAFNNFGYGQCAQNQWEARVKLEQQLKQENEFEKSGISYAIHILPVSDFNKLTFAIALKGNQCLKIQNQLNNAIYKNLEIKSQYKPDLNLLVLCARNSDDIPAQFCQQCHLGKDEWKQVNHLSLLQLTIKNTDKWSEEHIKAGCDYIKKVVLSALK
;
A
#
# COMPACT_ATOMS: atom_id res chain seq x y z
N MET A 1 -4.48 -30.05 5.48
CA MET A 1 -3.83 -29.86 4.17
C MET A 1 -4.39 -30.77 3.09
N TRP A 2 -4.25 -32.11 3.19
CA TRP A 2 -4.77 -33.03 2.15
C TRP A 2 -6.24 -32.81 1.78
N GLY A 3 -7.14 -32.71 2.77
CA GLY A 3 -8.56 -32.43 2.52
C GLY A 3 -8.85 -31.07 1.86
N ILE A 4 -8.02 -30.06 2.11
CA ILE A 4 -8.17 -28.75 1.45
C ILE A 4 -7.77 -28.87 -0.02
N HIS A 5 -6.73 -29.64 -0.36
CA HIS A 5 -6.35 -29.89 -1.75
C HIS A 5 -7.41 -30.70 -2.53
N GLN A 6 -8.30 -31.43 -1.84
CA GLN A 6 -9.46 -32.08 -2.46
C GLN A 6 -10.57 -31.07 -2.79
N LEU A 7 -10.74 -30.03 -1.95
CA LEU A 7 -11.74 -28.97 -2.17
C LEU A 7 -11.25 -27.91 -3.17
N TYR A 8 -9.96 -27.57 -3.11
CA TYR A 8 -9.29 -26.62 -3.97
C TYR A 8 -8.12 -27.31 -4.63
N ALA A 9 -8.33 -27.75 -5.87
CA ALA A 9 -7.28 -28.39 -6.64
C ALA A 9 -6.07 -27.43 -6.81
N PHE A 10 -4.86 -27.97 -6.73
CA PHE A 10 -3.62 -27.20 -6.90
C PHE A 10 -3.33 -26.97 -8.39
N ASN A 11 -4.25 -26.26 -9.05
CA ASN A 11 -4.22 -25.92 -10.46
C ASN A 11 -5.06 -24.64 -10.69
N ASN A 12 -5.21 -24.24 -11.95
CA ASN A 12 -5.90 -23.00 -12.33
C ASN A 12 -7.39 -22.97 -11.96
N PHE A 13 -8.04 -24.12 -11.73
CA PHE A 13 -9.47 -24.21 -11.38
C PHE A 13 -9.74 -24.13 -9.87
N GLY A 14 -8.73 -24.39 -9.03
CA GLY A 14 -8.83 -24.28 -7.57
C GLY A 14 -7.99 -23.12 -7.03
N TYR A 15 -6.84 -23.43 -6.44
CA TYR A 15 -5.94 -22.43 -5.86
C TYR A 15 -5.48 -21.36 -6.85
N GLY A 16 -5.30 -21.72 -8.13
CA GLY A 16 -4.93 -20.76 -9.16
C GLY A 16 -6.00 -19.68 -9.37
N GLN A 17 -7.29 -20.03 -9.26
CA GLN A 17 -8.38 -19.06 -9.34
C GLN A 17 -8.38 -18.11 -8.13
N CYS A 18 -8.19 -18.64 -6.92
CA CYS A 18 -8.06 -17.82 -5.71
C CYS A 18 -6.90 -16.83 -5.82
N ALA A 19 -5.75 -17.32 -6.29
CA ALA A 19 -4.55 -16.54 -6.50
C ALA A 19 -4.79 -15.45 -7.57
N GLN A 20 -5.39 -15.83 -8.71
CA GLN A 20 -5.75 -14.89 -9.77
C GLN A 20 -6.67 -13.78 -9.27
N ASN A 21 -7.70 -14.10 -8.48
CA ASN A 21 -8.64 -13.12 -7.95
C ASN A 21 -7.94 -12.11 -7.03
N GLN A 22 -7.03 -12.55 -6.16
CA GLN A 22 -6.23 -11.68 -5.30
C GLN A 22 -5.32 -10.75 -6.12
N TRP A 23 -4.64 -11.29 -7.14
CA TRP A 23 -3.79 -10.50 -8.02
C TRP A 23 -4.60 -9.48 -8.82
N GLU A 24 -5.74 -9.88 -9.39
CA GLU A 24 -6.60 -9.00 -10.18
C GLU A 24 -7.18 -7.88 -9.31
N ALA A 25 -7.65 -8.18 -8.10
CA ALA A 25 -8.12 -7.19 -7.14
C ALA A 25 -7.03 -6.15 -6.82
N ARG A 26 -5.78 -6.61 -6.61
CA ARG A 26 -4.62 -5.74 -6.39
C ARG A 26 -4.34 -4.83 -7.59
N VAL A 27 -4.31 -5.38 -8.81
CA VAL A 27 -4.09 -4.61 -10.05
C VAL A 27 -5.14 -3.51 -10.19
N LYS A 28 -6.41 -3.86 -10.00
CA LYS A 28 -7.52 -2.92 -10.15
C LYS A 28 -7.51 -1.83 -9.08
N LEU A 29 -7.24 -2.19 -7.82
CA LEU A 29 -7.06 -1.22 -6.74
C LEU A 29 -5.91 -0.26 -7.03
N GLU A 30 -4.77 -0.77 -7.51
CA GLU A 30 -3.65 0.05 -7.92
C GLU A 30 -4.04 1.05 -9.02
N GLN A 31 -4.73 0.59 -10.05
CA GLN A 31 -5.19 1.44 -11.16
C GLN A 31 -6.15 2.53 -10.67
N GLN A 32 -7.13 2.18 -9.84
CA GLN A 32 -8.08 3.14 -9.28
C GLN A 32 -7.39 4.18 -8.40
N LEU A 33 -6.48 3.75 -7.53
CA LEU A 33 -5.73 4.65 -6.65
C LEU A 33 -4.77 5.56 -7.42
N LYS A 34 -4.24 5.14 -8.58
CA LYS A 34 -3.46 6.02 -9.46
C LYS A 34 -4.29 7.14 -10.07
N GLN A 35 -5.59 6.91 -10.31
CA GLN A 35 -6.52 7.92 -10.84
C GLN A 35 -7.02 8.86 -9.75
N GLU A 36 -7.26 8.35 -8.54
CA GLU A 36 -7.79 9.11 -7.41
C GLU A 36 -6.83 9.13 -6.21
N ASN A 37 -5.59 9.56 -6.46
CA ASN A 37 -4.52 9.51 -5.48
C ASN A 37 -4.56 10.64 -4.44
N GLU A 38 -5.27 11.73 -4.69
CA GLU A 38 -5.34 12.88 -3.79
C GLU A 38 -6.55 12.83 -2.86
N PHE A 39 -6.36 13.31 -1.62
CA PHE A 39 -7.43 13.48 -0.64
C PHE A 39 -7.07 14.57 0.38
N GLU A 40 -8.06 15.13 1.07
CA GLU A 40 -7.86 16.24 2.01
C GLU A 40 -8.37 15.89 3.41
N LYS A 41 -7.68 16.41 4.43
CA LYS A 41 -8.14 16.42 5.82
C LYS A 41 -7.79 17.75 6.48
N SER A 42 -8.80 18.44 7.01
CA SER A 42 -8.62 19.68 7.79
C SER A 42 -7.79 20.76 7.06
N GLY A 43 -8.00 20.95 5.75
CA GLY A 43 -7.23 21.92 4.95
C GLY A 43 -5.86 21.42 4.47
N ILE A 44 -5.46 20.20 4.83
CA ILE A 44 -4.18 19.60 4.42
C ILE A 44 -4.44 18.58 3.31
N SER A 45 -3.80 18.78 2.16
CA SER A 45 -3.87 17.86 1.02
C SER A 45 -2.78 16.79 1.10
N TYR A 46 -3.18 15.54 0.87
CA TYR A 46 -2.34 14.35 0.85
C TYR A 46 -2.43 13.66 -0.50
N ALA A 47 -1.39 12.90 -0.84
CA ALA A 47 -1.33 12.06 -2.03
C ALA A 47 -0.89 10.63 -1.68
N ILE A 48 -1.43 9.66 -2.41
CA ILE A 48 -1.04 8.25 -2.35
C ILE A 48 -0.08 7.97 -3.51
N HIS A 49 1.14 7.55 -3.20
CA HIS A 49 2.12 7.12 -4.18
C HIS A 49 2.32 5.62 -4.09
N ILE A 50 2.03 4.90 -5.18
CA ILE A 50 2.11 3.44 -5.20
C ILE A 50 3.51 3.02 -5.64
N LEU A 51 4.13 2.11 -4.90
CA LEU A 51 5.40 1.52 -5.28
C LEU A 51 5.21 0.73 -6.59
N PRO A 52 5.95 1.03 -7.67
CA PRO A 52 5.75 0.39 -8.97
C PRO A 52 5.95 -1.13 -8.97
N VAL A 53 6.76 -1.62 -8.02
CA VAL A 53 7.02 -3.04 -7.83
C VAL A 53 6.17 -3.52 -6.67
N SER A 54 5.27 -4.46 -6.97
CA SER A 54 4.28 -4.94 -6.03
C SER A 54 4.24 -6.46 -6.13
N ASP A 55 4.47 -7.11 -4.98
CA ASP A 55 4.39 -8.57 -4.88
C ASP A 55 2.93 -9.01 -5.08
N PHE A 56 2.74 -10.07 -5.86
CA PHE A 56 1.50 -10.82 -6.08
C PHE A 56 0.16 -10.22 -5.61
N ASN A 57 -0.14 -10.24 -4.30
CA ASN A 57 -1.37 -9.76 -3.68
C ASN A 57 -1.16 -8.62 -2.67
N LYS A 58 0.03 -8.00 -2.66
CA LYS A 58 0.45 -6.96 -1.72
C LYS A 58 0.56 -5.62 -2.41
N LEU A 59 -0.35 -4.71 -2.09
CA LEU A 59 -0.31 -3.33 -2.55
C LEU A 59 0.57 -2.50 -1.60
N THR A 60 1.67 -1.95 -2.12
CA THR A 60 2.62 -1.15 -1.32
C THR A 60 2.56 0.31 -1.77
N PHE A 61 2.43 1.24 -0.81
CA PHE A 61 2.26 2.66 -1.10
C PHE A 61 2.79 3.56 0.02
N ALA A 62 3.05 4.82 -0.30
CA ALA A 62 3.37 5.89 0.64
C ALA A 62 2.25 6.94 0.65
N ILE A 63 1.98 7.48 1.83
CA ILE A 63 1.22 8.72 1.97
C ILE A 63 2.19 9.89 2.03
N ALA A 64 1.99 10.90 1.20
CA ALA A 64 2.79 12.11 1.15
C ALA A 64 1.91 13.35 1.37
N LEU A 65 2.48 14.37 2.01
CA LEU A 65 1.89 15.72 2.03
C LEU A 65 2.11 16.37 0.65
N LYS A 66 1.08 17.01 0.10
CA LYS A 66 1.21 17.69 -1.19
C LYS A 66 2.27 18.80 -1.09
N GLY A 67 3.25 18.77 -2.00
CA GLY A 67 4.38 19.69 -2.01
C GLY A 67 5.52 19.38 -1.02
N ASN A 68 5.42 18.31 -0.21
CA ASN A 68 6.52 17.89 0.64
C ASN A 68 7.66 17.29 -0.19
N GLN A 69 8.85 17.85 -0.04
CA GLN A 69 10.06 17.34 -0.68
C GLN A 69 10.99 16.61 0.29
N CYS A 70 10.63 16.50 1.59
CA CYS A 70 11.46 15.88 2.61
C CYS A 70 11.05 14.43 2.87
N LEU A 71 11.97 13.50 2.63
CA LEU A 71 11.78 12.07 2.85
C LEU A 71 11.62 11.76 4.34
N LYS A 72 12.32 12.48 5.22
CA LYS A 72 12.20 12.28 6.66
C LYS A 72 10.77 12.58 7.16
N ILE A 73 10.15 13.66 6.66
CA ILE A 73 8.77 14.02 6.99
C ILE A 73 7.81 12.94 6.47
N GLN A 74 8.00 12.48 5.22
CA GLN A 74 7.19 11.40 4.65
C GLN A 74 7.31 10.10 5.45
N ASN A 75 8.52 9.70 5.84
CA ASN A 75 8.73 8.50 6.65
C ASN A 75 8.06 8.64 8.03
N GLN A 76 8.19 9.80 8.67
CA GLN A 76 7.53 10.08 9.94
C GLN A 76 6.00 9.98 9.81
N LEU A 77 5.43 10.51 8.72
CA LEU A 77 3.99 10.42 8.44
C LEU A 77 3.52 8.97 8.30
N ASN A 78 4.18 8.18 7.45
CA ASN A 78 3.81 6.77 7.22
C ASN A 78 3.98 5.92 8.50
N ASN A 79 5.05 6.15 9.26
CA ASN A 79 5.26 5.50 10.56
C ASN A 79 4.18 5.89 11.58
N ALA A 80 3.79 7.17 11.61
CA ALA A 80 2.74 7.65 12.51
C ALA A 80 1.38 7.07 12.14
N ILE A 81 1.04 6.99 10.85
CA ILE A 81 -0.17 6.34 10.36
C ILE A 81 -0.20 4.88 10.82
N TYR A 82 0.87 4.13 10.55
CA TYR A 82 0.97 2.73 10.95
C TYR A 82 0.78 2.55 12.47
N LYS A 83 1.53 3.31 13.30
CA LYS A 83 1.43 3.24 14.76
C LYS A 83 0.04 3.62 15.27
N ASN A 84 -0.58 4.66 14.70
CA ASN A 84 -1.91 5.08 15.13
C ASN A 84 -2.98 4.05 14.76
N LEU A 85 -2.84 3.36 13.62
CA LEU A 85 -3.71 2.23 13.27
C LEU A 85 -3.49 1.04 14.20
N GLU A 86 -2.24 0.79 14.57
CA GLU A 86 -1.87 -0.23 15.53
C GLU A 86 -2.56 -0.02 16.90
N ILE A 87 -2.57 1.23 17.36
CA ILE A 87 -3.11 1.62 18.67
C ILE A 87 -4.64 1.70 18.64
N LYS A 88 -5.23 2.19 17.54
CA LYS A 88 -6.67 2.49 17.47
C LYS A 88 -7.55 1.30 17.04
N SER A 89 -6.99 0.21 16.51
CA SER A 89 -7.83 -0.81 15.85
C SER A 89 -7.78 -2.20 16.50
N GLN A 90 -8.97 -2.80 16.61
CA GLN A 90 -9.18 -4.26 16.62
C GLN A 90 -9.00 -4.89 15.21
N TYR A 91 -8.74 -4.06 14.18
CA TYR A 91 -8.74 -4.39 12.75
C TYR A 91 -7.32 -4.53 12.19
N LYS A 92 -6.50 -5.32 12.90
CA LYS A 92 -5.06 -5.41 12.64
C LYS A 92 -4.58 -6.27 11.45
N PRO A 93 -5.34 -7.08 10.68
CA PRO A 93 -4.65 -8.19 10.00
C PRO A 93 -3.97 -7.87 8.66
N ASP A 94 -4.24 -6.73 8.00
CA ASP A 94 -3.91 -6.62 6.57
C ASP A 94 -2.97 -5.46 6.19
N LEU A 95 -2.70 -4.51 7.08
CA LEU A 95 -1.77 -3.39 6.82
C LEU A 95 -0.45 -3.55 7.60
N ASN A 96 0.64 -3.69 6.86
CA ASN A 96 2.00 -3.80 7.38
C ASN A 96 2.81 -2.54 7.10
N LEU A 97 3.84 -2.31 7.89
CA LEU A 97 4.88 -1.32 7.58
C LEU A 97 6.05 -2.03 6.90
N LEU A 98 6.34 -1.64 5.66
CA LEU A 98 7.53 -2.07 4.94
C LEU A 98 8.59 -0.98 5.02
N VAL A 99 9.79 -1.32 5.48
CA VAL A 99 10.93 -0.40 5.51
C VAL A 99 11.97 -0.88 4.50
N LEU A 100 12.19 -0.08 3.46
CA LEU A 100 13.22 -0.33 2.44
C LEU A 100 14.48 0.46 2.81
N CYS A 101 15.58 -0.24 3.06
CA CYS A 101 16.86 0.36 3.44
C CYS A 101 17.84 0.31 2.28
N ALA A 102 18.66 1.34 2.11
CA ALA A 102 19.65 1.42 1.02
C ALA A 102 20.64 0.25 0.96
N ARG A 103 20.89 -0.43 2.09
CA ARG A 103 21.78 -1.62 2.14
C ARG A 103 21.16 -2.87 1.51
N ASN A 104 19.83 -2.95 1.47
CA ASN A 104 19.09 -4.18 1.17
C ASN A 104 18.15 -4.01 -0.02
N SER A 105 18.18 -2.85 -0.67
CA SER A 105 17.23 -2.48 -1.72
C SER A 105 18.01 -1.98 -2.92
N ASP A 106 17.63 -2.43 -4.11
CA ASP A 106 18.14 -1.90 -5.39
C ASP A 106 17.79 -0.40 -5.56
N ASP A 107 18.00 0.17 -6.74
CA ASP A 107 17.66 1.56 -7.05
C ASP A 107 16.14 1.88 -7.02
N ILE A 108 15.29 0.90 -6.76
CA ILE A 108 13.82 1.04 -6.74
C ILE A 108 13.33 2.12 -5.75
N PRO A 109 13.78 2.17 -4.48
CA PRO A 109 13.38 3.24 -3.56
C PRO A 109 13.86 4.61 -4.01
N ALA A 110 15.02 4.69 -4.67
CA ALA A 110 15.54 5.96 -5.21
C ALA A 110 14.64 6.48 -6.34
N GLN A 111 14.24 5.60 -7.28
CA GLN A 111 13.30 5.93 -8.35
C GLN A 111 11.93 6.33 -7.78
N PHE A 112 11.45 5.61 -6.77
CA PHE A 112 10.19 5.94 -6.10
C PHE A 112 10.24 7.31 -5.41
N CYS A 113 11.34 7.65 -4.74
CA CYS A 113 11.52 8.98 -4.15
C CYS A 113 11.42 10.09 -5.20
N GLN A 114 11.96 9.89 -6.40
CA GLN A 114 11.84 10.84 -7.51
C GLN A 114 10.38 10.98 -7.98
N GLN A 115 9.62 9.88 -8.07
CA GLN A 115 8.19 9.91 -8.41
C GLN A 115 7.34 10.63 -7.36
N CYS A 116 7.77 10.59 -6.09
CA CYS A 116 7.17 11.36 -5.00
C CYS A 116 7.60 12.84 -4.98
N HIS A 117 8.37 13.32 -5.97
CA HIS A 117 8.91 14.68 -6.03
C HIS A 117 9.77 15.07 -4.80
N LEU A 118 10.42 14.08 -4.17
CA LEU A 118 11.35 14.33 -3.07
C LEU A 118 12.66 14.94 -3.58
N GLY A 119 13.38 15.62 -2.69
CA GLY A 119 14.68 16.21 -3.01
C GLY A 119 15.68 15.17 -3.52
N LYS A 120 16.53 15.55 -4.48
CA LYS A 120 17.45 14.64 -5.19
C LYS A 120 18.42 13.88 -4.28
N ASP A 121 18.79 14.47 -3.14
CA ASP A 121 19.74 13.90 -2.19
C ASP A 121 19.09 13.30 -0.93
N GLU A 122 17.76 13.40 -0.80
CA GLU A 122 17.05 12.94 0.40
C GLU A 122 17.24 11.43 0.63
N TRP A 123 17.19 10.63 -0.42
CA TRP A 123 17.42 9.19 -0.34
C TRP A 123 18.82 8.86 0.19
N LYS A 124 19.86 9.54 -0.31
CA LYS A 124 21.25 9.34 0.11
C LYS A 124 21.49 9.76 1.56
N GLN A 125 20.75 10.75 2.05
CA GLN A 125 20.87 11.24 3.42
C GLN A 125 20.09 10.37 4.40
N VAL A 126 18.83 10.07 4.11
CA VAL A 126 17.93 9.33 5.02
C VAL A 126 18.18 7.82 4.97
N ASN A 127 18.61 7.28 3.83
CA ASN A 127 19.00 5.87 3.62
C ASN A 127 17.92 4.81 3.92
N HIS A 128 16.68 5.22 4.15
CA HIS A 128 15.55 4.32 4.33
C HIS A 128 14.24 4.99 3.90
N LEU A 129 13.26 4.17 3.52
CA LEU A 129 11.93 4.56 3.07
C LEU A 129 10.89 3.72 3.80
N SER A 130 9.96 4.38 4.49
CA SER A 130 8.82 3.74 5.17
C SER A 130 7.59 3.76 4.27
N LEU A 131 7.07 2.56 3.96
CA LEU A 131 5.89 2.33 3.12
C LEU A 131 4.82 1.57 3.89
N LEU A 132 3.57 1.82 3.56
CA LEU A 132 2.43 1.04 4.00
C LEU A 132 2.18 -0.08 2.99
N GLN A 133 1.88 -1.28 3.47
CA GLN A 133 1.64 -2.45 2.63
C GLN A 133 0.33 -3.12 3.01
N LEU A 134 -0.63 -3.14 2.10
CA LEU A 134 -1.91 -3.84 2.23
C LEU A 134 -1.82 -5.22 1.59
N THR A 135 -2.14 -6.28 2.35
CA THR A 135 -2.21 -7.65 1.82
C THR A 135 -3.66 -8.02 1.50
N ILE A 136 -3.95 -8.31 0.24
CA ILE A 136 -5.29 -8.71 -0.21
C ILE A 136 -5.44 -10.21 0.02
N LYS A 137 -6.21 -10.56 1.04
CA LYS A 137 -6.48 -11.96 1.42
C LYS A 137 -7.75 -12.52 0.82
N ASN A 138 -8.74 -11.67 0.53
CA ASN A 138 -10.00 -12.11 -0.04
C ASN A 138 -9.75 -12.78 -1.41
N THR A 139 -10.26 -14.01 -1.56
CA THR A 139 -10.11 -14.85 -2.75
C THR A 139 -11.30 -14.75 -3.70
N ASP A 140 -12.36 -14.03 -3.32
CA ASP A 140 -13.52 -13.82 -4.16
C ASP A 140 -13.20 -12.84 -5.28
N LYS A 141 -13.95 -12.94 -6.38
CA LYS A 141 -13.82 -12.00 -7.49
C LYS A 141 -14.45 -10.67 -7.12
N TRP A 142 -13.66 -9.60 -7.17
CA TRP A 142 -14.15 -8.26 -6.85
C TRP A 142 -14.85 -7.62 -8.05
N SER A 143 -16.05 -7.11 -7.82
CA SER A 143 -16.72 -6.19 -8.74
C SER A 143 -16.11 -4.78 -8.65
N GLU A 144 -16.48 -3.89 -9.57
CA GLU A 144 -16.04 -2.48 -9.52
C GLU A 144 -16.45 -1.79 -8.22
N GLU A 145 -17.63 -2.12 -7.68
CA GLU A 145 -18.11 -1.61 -6.39
C GLU A 145 -17.18 -2.01 -5.23
N HIS A 146 -16.71 -3.27 -5.23
CA HIS A 146 -15.76 -3.75 -4.22
C HIS A 146 -14.42 -3.02 -4.33
N ILE A 147 -13.95 -2.75 -5.56
CA ILE A 147 -12.71 -1.98 -5.79
C ILE A 147 -12.85 -0.57 -5.24
N LYS A 148 -13.96 0.11 -5.56
CA LYS A 148 -14.24 1.46 -5.07
C LYS A 148 -14.32 1.50 -3.54
N ALA A 149 -15.06 0.56 -2.94
CA ALA A 149 -15.16 0.43 -1.49
C ALA A 149 -13.78 0.17 -0.84
N GLY A 150 -12.91 -0.60 -1.49
CA GLY A 150 -11.54 -0.83 -1.05
C GLY A 150 -10.69 0.44 -1.07
N CYS A 151 -10.78 1.26 -2.12
CA CYS A 151 -10.10 2.56 -2.19
C CYS A 151 -10.60 3.52 -1.10
N ASP A 152 -11.92 3.62 -0.93
CA ASP A 152 -12.54 4.46 0.10
C ASP A 152 -12.14 4.00 1.50
N TYR A 153 -12.05 2.68 1.71
CA TYR A 153 -11.56 2.11 2.95
C TYR A 153 -10.11 2.53 3.23
N ILE A 154 -9.19 2.41 2.26
CA ILE A 154 -7.79 2.84 2.43
C ILE A 154 -7.73 4.31 2.82
N LYS A 155 -8.44 5.18 2.10
CA LYS A 155 -8.52 6.63 2.40
C LYS A 155 -9.07 6.85 3.81
N LYS A 156 -10.19 6.22 4.17
CA LYS A 156 -10.82 6.35 5.49
C LYS A 156 -9.92 5.88 6.63
N VAL A 157 -9.23 4.75 6.46
CA VAL A 157 -8.28 4.18 7.42
C VAL A 157 -7.11 5.15 7.62
N VAL A 158 -6.48 5.62 6.55
CA VAL A 158 -5.41 6.62 6.63
C VAL A 158 -5.91 7.89 7.31
N LEU A 159 -7.06 8.42 6.91
CA LEU A 159 -7.68 9.61 7.50
C LEU A 159 -7.95 9.46 9.01
N SER A 160 -8.40 8.28 9.45
CA SER A 160 -8.63 7.99 10.88
C SER A 160 -7.32 7.95 11.70
N ALA A 161 -6.21 7.62 11.06
CA ALA A 161 -4.89 7.52 11.67
C ALA A 161 -4.20 8.88 11.78
N LEU A 162 -4.49 9.79 10.85
CA LEU A 162 -4.07 11.19 10.94
C LEU A 162 -4.76 11.83 12.16
N LYS A 163 -4.02 12.57 12.99
CA LYS A 163 -4.59 13.34 14.11
C LYS A 163 -5.31 14.58 13.59
#